data_AF-A0A1V8U1C5-F1
#
_entry.id   AF-A0A1V8U1C5-F1
#
_cell.length_a   1.000
_cell.length_b   1.000
_cell.length_c   1.000
_cell.angle_alpha   90.00
_cell.angle_beta   90.00
_cell.angle_gamma   90.00
#
_symmetry.space_group_name_H-M   'P 1'
#
loop_
_entity.id
_entity.type
_entity.pdbx_description
1 polymer ?
#
loop_
_entity_poly.entity_id
_entity_poly.type
_entity_poly.pdbx_seq_one_letter_code
_entity_poly.pdbx_strand_id
1 'polypeptide(L)'
;MISMILSLLALATAFLTSAAPCPQTTGSAPITPLTTTITYYQGTTTGSSCASQLVASGNLTENWCMTFRTYAATITHLEDRDCTFVLYKGSASCSTEGGEVEHVGLPAGNDTTCVVGDVLDGGMNQKASGMWSCG
;
A
#
# COMPACT_ATOMS: atom_id res chain seq x y z
N MET A 1 -73.00 5.74 -23.05
CA MET A 1 -72.02 4.89 -22.34
C MET A 1 -71.03 5.83 -21.68
N ILE A 2 -71.38 6.24 -20.46
CA ILE A 2 -70.71 5.88 -19.20
C ILE A 2 -69.34 6.56 -19.08
N SER A 3 -69.42 7.68 -18.38
CA SER A 3 -68.36 8.43 -17.72
C SER A 3 -67.78 7.61 -16.57
N MET A 4 -66.46 7.70 -16.37
CA MET A 4 -65.68 7.53 -15.13
C MET A 4 -64.21 7.50 -15.60
N ILE A 5 -63.25 8.21 -15.00
CA ILE A 5 -62.45 7.69 -13.88
C ILE A 5 -61.38 8.75 -13.47
N LEU A 6 -61.23 8.93 -12.15
CA LEU A 6 -60.04 9.31 -11.33
C LEU A 6 -59.46 10.75 -11.43
N SER A 7 -59.46 11.54 -10.33
CA SER A 7 -58.59 11.50 -9.12
C SER A 7 -57.31 12.31 -9.33
N LEU A 8 -56.65 12.94 -8.36
CA LEU A 8 -56.91 13.46 -7.00
C LEU A 8 -55.71 14.39 -6.77
N LEU A 9 -55.87 15.42 -5.93
CA LEU A 9 -54.81 16.34 -5.50
C LEU A 9 -53.56 15.62 -4.94
N ALA A 10 -52.38 16.13 -5.26
CA ALA A 10 -51.24 16.09 -4.34
C ALA A 10 -50.37 17.35 -4.53
N LEU A 11 -50.56 18.34 -3.65
CA LEU A 11 -49.60 19.43 -3.42
C LEU A 11 -48.44 18.85 -2.60
N ALA A 12 -47.23 18.84 -3.15
CA ALA A 12 -46.01 18.62 -2.38
C ALA A 12 -45.16 19.90 -2.45
N THR A 13 -45.28 20.72 -1.40
CA THR A 13 -44.41 21.86 -1.13
C THR A 13 -43.03 21.34 -0.69
N ALA A 14 -42.01 21.54 -1.53
CA ALA A 14 -40.62 21.27 -1.15
C ALA A 14 -40.08 22.42 -0.30
N PHE A 15 -39.71 22.12 0.94
CA PHE A 15 -39.00 23.04 1.82
C PHE A 15 -37.52 23.12 1.40
N LEU A 16 -37.05 24.31 1.05
CA LEU A 16 -35.63 24.60 0.81
C LEU A 16 -34.94 24.81 2.17
N THR A 17 -34.20 23.82 2.65
CA THR A 17 -33.24 23.99 3.74
C THR A 17 -31.88 24.39 3.15
N SER A 18 -31.53 25.67 3.29
CA SER A 18 -30.18 26.16 2.97
C SER A 18 -29.20 25.73 4.07
N ALA A 19 -28.35 24.75 3.77
CA ALA A 19 -27.18 24.48 4.60
C ALA A 19 -26.15 25.60 4.39
N ALA A 20 -25.83 26.33 5.47
CA ALA A 20 -24.78 27.34 5.45
C ALA A 20 -23.41 26.67 5.20
N PRO A 21 -22.54 27.20 4.32
CA PRO A 21 -21.20 26.67 4.13
C PRO A 21 -20.34 26.92 5.37
N CYS A 22 -19.82 25.86 5.99
CA CYS A 22 -18.74 25.99 6.95
C CYS A 22 -17.49 26.53 6.24
N PRO A 23 -16.77 27.52 6.80
CA PRO A 23 -15.47 27.90 6.28
C PRO A 23 -14.51 26.72 6.43
N GLN A 24 -14.15 26.10 5.31
CA GLN A 24 -13.07 25.11 5.28
C GLN A 24 -11.75 25.86 5.41
N THR A 25 -11.14 25.78 6.59
CA THR A 25 -9.75 26.18 6.78
C THR A 25 -8.89 25.24 5.94
N THR A 26 -8.49 25.68 4.75
CA THR A 26 -7.51 24.99 3.89
C THR A 26 -6.13 25.13 4.53
N GLY A 27 -5.91 24.46 5.66
CA GLY A 27 -4.59 24.18 6.19
C GLY A 27 -4.06 22.95 5.49
N SER A 28 -3.60 23.08 4.24
CA SER A 28 -2.78 22.05 3.62
C SER A 28 -1.45 22.02 4.37
N ALA A 29 -1.37 21.25 5.45
CA ALA A 29 -0.09 20.80 5.97
C ALA A 29 0.67 20.17 4.78
N PRO A 30 1.96 20.45 4.60
CA PRO A 30 2.77 19.67 3.67
C PRO A 30 2.71 18.23 4.18
N ILE A 31 1.92 17.39 3.51
CA ILE A 31 1.94 15.95 3.70
C ILE A 31 3.23 15.50 3.03
N THR A 32 4.36 15.66 3.74
CA THR A 32 5.60 15.00 3.35
C THR A 32 5.27 13.51 3.33
N PRO A 33 5.42 12.83 2.17
CA PRO A 33 5.05 11.44 2.08
C PRO A 33 5.89 10.66 3.09
N LEU A 34 5.24 9.75 3.84
CA LEU A 34 5.94 8.94 4.81
C LEU A 34 6.91 8.02 4.07
N THR A 35 8.15 7.97 4.56
CA THR A 35 9.22 7.15 3.95
C THR A 35 9.98 6.35 4.98
N THR A 36 10.46 5.18 4.58
CA THR A 36 11.44 4.40 5.35
C THR A 36 12.59 3.94 4.47
N THR A 37 13.68 3.46 5.06
CA THR A 37 14.83 2.92 4.34
C THR A 37 14.61 1.46 3.98
N ILE A 38 15.03 1.08 2.78
CA ILE A 38 15.09 -0.31 2.30
C ILE A 38 16.49 -0.61 1.77
N THR A 39 16.99 -1.80 2.08
CA THR A 39 18.29 -2.29 1.61
C THR A 39 18.11 -3.61 0.90
N TYR A 40 18.66 -3.75 -0.30
CA TYR A 40 18.45 -4.88 -1.19
C TYR A 40 19.64 -5.83 -1.19
N TYR A 41 19.34 -7.13 -1.24
CA TYR A 41 20.32 -8.21 -1.18
C TYR A 41 20.15 -9.22 -2.32
N GLN A 42 21.27 -9.76 -2.80
CA GLN A 42 21.35 -10.82 -3.80
C GLN A 42 22.01 -12.08 -3.28
N GLY A 43 21.60 -13.23 -3.84
CA GLY A 43 22.04 -14.55 -3.42
C GLY A 43 21.11 -15.15 -2.36
N THR A 44 21.05 -16.48 -2.30
CA THR A 44 20.25 -17.20 -1.31
C THR A 44 21.04 -17.30 -0.02
N THR A 45 20.44 -16.96 1.12
CA THR A 45 21.07 -17.22 2.42
C THR A 45 20.91 -18.69 2.80
N THR A 46 21.96 -19.28 3.38
CA THR A 46 21.91 -20.63 3.96
C THR A 46 21.45 -20.62 5.43
N GLY A 47 20.77 -19.56 5.87
CA GLY A 47 20.34 -19.34 7.26
C GLY A 47 19.33 -18.19 7.40
N SER A 48 18.85 -17.95 8.62
CA SER A 48 17.75 -17.03 8.99
C SER A 48 18.07 -15.53 8.91
N SER A 49 19.08 -15.12 8.15
CA SER A 49 19.39 -13.70 7.90
C SER A 49 19.03 -13.31 6.47
N CYS A 50 18.69 -12.05 6.24
CA CYS A 50 18.56 -11.46 4.90
C CYS A 50 19.92 -11.30 4.19
N ALA A 51 21.03 -11.49 4.91
CA ALA A 51 22.37 -11.10 4.49
C ALA A 51 23.03 -12.17 3.60
N SER A 52 22.71 -12.11 2.31
CA SER A 52 23.39 -12.87 1.26
C SER A 52 24.48 -12.04 0.59
N GLN A 53 24.13 -10.89 0.01
CA GLN A 53 25.09 -9.89 -0.50
C GLN A 53 24.37 -8.56 -0.68
N LEU A 54 24.84 -7.49 -0.03
CA LEU A 54 24.29 -6.15 -0.22
C LEU A 54 24.55 -5.65 -1.65
N VAL A 55 23.51 -5.19 -2.35
CA VAL A 55 23.65 -4.72 -3.74
C VAL A 55 23.12 -3.30 -3.99
N ALA A 56 22.16 -2.84 -3.18
CA ALA A 56 21.61 -1.49 -3.30
C ALA A 56 20.91 -1.07 -2.01
N SER A 57 20.63 0.22 -1.87
CA SER A 57 19.76 0.77 -0.85
C SER A 57 18.94 1.93 -1.43
N GLY A 58 17.84 2.27 -0.76
CA GLY A 58 16.97 3.35 -1.16
C GLY A 58 15.90 3.63 -0.11
N ASN A 59 14.88 4.38 -0.51
CA ASN A 59 13.73 4.69 0.34
C ASN A 59 12.46 4.08 -0.24
N LEU A 60 11.60 3.59 0.65
CA LEU A 60 10.21 3.29 0.37
C LEU A 60 9.39 4.52 0.65
N THR A 61 8.41 4.76 -0.22
CA THR A 61 7.36 5.72 0.01
C THR A 61 6.08 4.96 0.30
N GLU A 62 5.34 5.41 1.30
CA GLU A 62 4.08 4.81 1.70
C GLU A 62 3.10 4.69 0.52
N ASN A 63 2.39 3.57 0.44
CA ASN A 63 1.40 3.25 -0.59
C ASN A 63 1.93 3.30 -2.04
N TRP A 64 3.25 3.24 -2.21
CA TRP A 64 3.88 3.16 -3.52
C TRP A 64 4.24 1.71 -3.88
N CYS A 65 3.86 1.28 -5.07
CA CYS A 65 4.24 -0.04 -5.56
C CYS A 65 5.68 -0.05 -6.06
N MET A 66 6.50 -0.95 -5.51
CA MET A 66 7.87 -1.17 -5.94
C MET A 66 8.05 -2.56 -6.53
N THR A 67 8.87 -2.69 -7.58
CA THR A 67 9.24 -3.99 -8.15
C THR A 67 10.56 -4.47 -7.56
N PHE A 68 10.61 -5.72 -7.11
CA PHE A 68 11.84 -6.37 -6.70
C PHE A 68 12.61 -6.86 -7.92
N ARG A 69 13.88 -6.49 -7.96
CA ARG A 69 14.87 -7.03 -8.91
C ARG A 69 15.93 -7.88 -8.20
N THR A 70 15.73 -8.09 -6.91
CA THR A 70 16.69 -8.73 -6.01
C THR A 70 16.00 -9.77 -5.15
N TYR A 71 16.79 -10.71 -4.64
CA TYR A 71 16.33 -11.87 -3.90
C TYR A 71 15.57 -11.49 -2.63
N ALA A 72 16.13 -10.57 -1.85
CA ALA A 72 15.56 -10.13 -0.59
C ALA A 72 15.82 -8.63 -0.36
N ALA A 73 15.13 -8.07 0.62
CA ALA A 73 15.40 -6.75 1.14
C ALA A 73 15.16 -6.68 2.65
N THR A 74 15.87 -5.79 3.34
CA THR A 74 15.56 -5.41 4.74
C THR A 74 14.91 -4.03 4.74
N ILE A 75 13.83 -3.89 5.49
CA ILE A 75 13.10 -2.64 5.66
C ILE A 75 13.29 -2.17 7.09
N THR A 76 13.70 -0.91 7.25
CA THR A 76 13.86 -0.28 8.57
C THR A 76 12.50 0.04 9.16
N HIS A 77 12.33 -0.27 10.44
CA HIS A 77 11.12 0.07 11.18
C HIS A 77 11.04 1.58 11.42
N LEU A 78 9.83 2.07 11.70
CA LEU A 78 9.65 3.43 12.19
C LEU A 78 9.53 3.38 13.71
N GLU A 79 10.17 4.33 14.40
CA GLU A 79 10.20 4.33 15.87
C GLU A 79 8.82 4.52 16.50
N ASP A 80 7.90 5.19 15.79
CA ASP A 80 6.66 5.72 16.35
C ASP A 80 5.40 4.95 15.95
N ARG A 81 5.49 3.96 15.06
CA ARG A 81 4.31 3.25 14.53
C ARG A 81 4.61 1.87 13.96
N ASP A 82 3.60 1.01 14.04
CA ASP A 82 3.58 -0.26 13.33
C ASP A 82 3.25 -0.01 11.85
N CYS A 83 3.87 -0.80 10.99
CA CYS A 83 3.64 -0.79 9.56
C CYS A 83 3.46 -2.21 9.03
N THR A 84 2.91 -2.33 7.83
CA THR A 84 2.81 -3.59 7.10
C THR A 84 3.46 -3.45 5.74
N PHE A 85 4.21 -4.47 5.35
CA PHE A 85 4.70 -4.64 3.99
C PHE A 85 3.93 -5.78 3.33
N VAL A 86 3.23 -5.47 2.24
CA VAL A 86 2.54 -6.48 1.44
C VAL A 86 3.49 -6.88 0.31
N LEU A 87 3.93 -8.12 0.30
CA LEU A 87 4.78 -8.71 -0.72
C LEU A 87 3.91 -9.53 -1.69
N TYR A 88 4.01 -9.23 -2.98
CA TYR A 88 3.33 -9.92 -4.06
C TYR A 88 4.36 -10.74 -4.84
N LYS A 89 4.48 -12.03 -4.53
CA LYS A 89 5.36 -12.96 -5.25
C LYS A 89 4.67 -13.41 -6.54
N GLY A 90 5.35 -13.36 -7.67
CA GLY A 90 4.81 -13.66 -8.99
C GLY A 90 4.26 -12.43 -9.74
N SER A 91 4.10 -11.27 -9.07
CA SER A 91 3.64 -10.03 -9.69
C SER A 91 4.71 -8.94 -9.65
N ALA A 92 4.83 -8.16 -10.73
CA ALA A 92 5.71 -6.99 -10.78
C ALA A 92 4.98 -5.66 -10.50
N SER A 93 3.66 -5.71 -10.32
CA SER A 93 2.76 -4.55 -10.32
C SER A 93 1.85 -4.47 -9.09
N CYS A 94 2.24 -5.10 -7.97
CA CYS A 94 1.46 -5.15 -6.73
C CYS A 94 0.01 -5.59 -6.95
N SER A 95 -0.18 -6.56 -7.85
CA SER A 95 -1.47 -7.17 -8.11
C SER A 95 -1.54 -8.56 -7.48
N THR A 96 -2.75 -8.96 -7.13
CA THR A 96 -3.07 -10.31 -6.65
C THR A 96 -3.17 -11.32 -7.80
N GLU A 97 -3.08 -10.88 -9.05
CA GLU A 97 -3.21 -11.73 -10.23
C GLU A 97 -1.92 -12.53 -10.46
N GLY A 98 -2.02 -13.86 -10.35
CA GLY A 98 -0.96 -14.78 -10.74
C GLY A 98 0.14 -15.01 -9.70
N GLY A 99 -0.10 -14.65 -8.43
CA GLY A 99 0.92 -14.66 -7.39
C GLY A 99 0.45 -14.99 -5.97
N GLU A 100 1.40 -15.22 -5.08
CA GLU A 100 1.20 -15.32 -3.64
C GLU A 100 1.30 -13.92 -3.01
N VAL A 101 0.45 -13.64 -2.02
CA VAL A 101 0.47 -12.40 -1.26
C VAL A 101 0.82 -12.70 0.18
N GLU A 102 1.90 -12.08 0.65
CA GLU A 102 2.41 -12.22 2.01
C GLU A 102 2.33 -10.87 2.73
N HIS A 103 1.73 -10.86 3.91
CA HIS A 103 1.67 -9.67 4.76
C HIS A 103 2.74 -9.77 5.84
N VAL A 104 3.73 -8.89 5.77
CA VAL A 104 4.86 -8.86 6.69
C VAL A 104 4.68 -7.69 7.66
N GLY A 105 4.59 -7.99 8.96
CA GLY A 105 4.51 -6.97 10.01
C GLY A 105 5.87 -6.32 10.27
N LEU A 106 5.87 -5.00 10.39
CA LEU A 106 7.01 -4.19 10.79
C LEU A 106 6.62 -3.43 12.07
N PRO A 107 6.90 -3.99 13.26
CA PRO A 107 6.57 -3.35 14.52
C PRO A 107 7.24 -1.97 14.67
N ALA A 108 6.67 -1.12 15.51
CA ALA A 108 7.31 0.12 15.92
C ALA A 108 8.64 -0.16 16.62
N GLY A 109 9.68 0.58 16.25
CA GLY A 109 11.02 0.44 16.82
C GLY A 109 12.13 0.82 15.87
N ASN A 110 13.35 0.42 16.25
CA ASN A 110 14.59 0.68 15.51
C ASN A 110 15.17 -0.56 14.82
N ASP A 111 14.37 -1.62 14.75
CA ASP A 111 14.78 -2.89 14.15
C ASP A 111 14.60 -2.86 12.62
N THR A 112 14.91 -3.99 12.00
CA THR A 112 14.70 -4.21 10.57
C THR A 112 14.00 -5.54 10.35
N THR A 113 13.08 -5.59 9.38
CA THR A 113 12.46 -6.85 8.96
C THR A 113 13.00 -7.26 7.59
N CYS A 114 13.33 -8.54 7.46
CA CYS A 114 13.70 -9.16 6.19
C CYS A 114 12.46 -9.56 5.41
N VAL A 115 12.41 -9.20 4.13
CA VAL A 115 11.39 -9.63 3.16
C VAL A 115 12.06 -10.37 2.01
N VAL A 116 11.62 -11.58 1.71
CA VAL A 116 12.25 -12.45 0.71
C VAL A 116 11.34 -12.56 -0.51
N GLY A 117 11.72 -11.88 -1.60
CA GLY A 117 10.98 -11.85 -2.87
C GLY A 117 11.35 -12.97 -3.84
N ASP A 118 12.40 -13.73 -3.57
CA ASP A 118 12.88 -14.87 -4.38
C ASP A 118 13.24 -14.52 -5.84
N VAL A 119 13.60 -13.25 -6.12
CA VAL A 119 14.01 -12.78 -7.46
C VAL A 119 15.51 -12.91 -7.65
N LEU A 120 15.95 -13.98 -8.30
CA LEU A 120 17.36 -14.29 -8.56
C LEU A 120 17.86 -13.78 -9.92
N ASP A 121 16.95 -13.56 -10.87
CA ASP A 121 17.27 -13.28 -12.28
C ASP A 121 17.05 -11.81 -12.68
N GLY A 122 17.12 -10.88 -11.71
CA GLY A 122 16.94 -9.45 -11.96
C GLY A 122 15.49 -9.05 -12.30
N GLY A 123 14.55 -9.98 -12.14
CA GLY A 123 13.15 -9.77 -12.46
C GLY A 123 12.80 -10.21 -13.87
N MET A 124 13.50 -11.17 -14.48
CA MET A 124 13.28 -11.59 -15.87
C MET A 124 12.13 -12.60 -15.98
N ASN A 125 12.21 -13.71 -15.23
CA ASN A 125 11.19 -14.76 -15.14
C ASN A 125 10.55 -14.78 -13.76
N GLN A 126 11.34 -14.55 -12.71
CA GLN A 126 10.84 -14.42 -11.34
C GLN A 126 10.41 -12.99 -11.12
N LYS A 127 9.19 -12.78 -10.62
CA LYS A 127 8.67 -11.45 -10.36
C LYS A 127 8.33 -11.36 -8.87
N ALA A 128 8.63 -10.23 -8.27
CA ALA A 128 8.03 -9.85 -7.02
C ALA A 128 7.86 -8.34 -6.99
N SER A 129 6.90 -7.88 -6.22
CA SER A 129 6.64 -6.48 -5.97
C SER A 129 6.14 -6.31 -4.55
N GLY A 130 6.15 -5.09 -4.04
CA GLY A 130 5.64 -4.85 -2.71
C GLY A 130 5.17 -3.43 -2.50
N MET A 131 4.40 -3.28 -1.44
CA MET A 131 3.86 -1.99 -1.01
C MET A 131 3.95 -1.92 0.51
N TRP A 132 4.42 -0.78 0.99
CA TRP A 132 4.56 -0.49 2.41
C TRP A 132 3.52 0.53 2.84
N SER A 133 2.87 0.30 3.98
CA SER A 133 1.82 1.17 4.51
C SER A 133 1.86 1.18 6.05
N CYS A 134 1.55 2.32 6.66
CA CYS A 134 1.53 2.49 8.11
C CYS A 134 0.23 3.19 8.54
N GLY A 135 -0.72 2.44 9.11
CA GLY A 135 -2.02 2.97 9.52
C GLY A 135 -2.86 1.98 10.30
#